data_AF-A0A1V0GSI7-F1
#
_entry.id   AF-A0A1V0GSI7-F1
#
_cell.length_a   1.000
_cell.length_b   1.000
_cell.length_c   1.000
_cell.angle_alpha   90.00
_cell.angle_beta   90.00
_cell.angle_gamma   90.00
#
_symmetry.space_group_name_H-M   'P 1'
#
loop_
_entity.id
_entity.type
_entity.pdbx_description
1 polymer ?
#
loop_
_entity_poly.entity_id
_entity_poly.type
_entity_poly.pdbx_seq_one_letter_code
_entity_poly.pdbx_strand_id
1 'polypeptide(L)'
;MKPSELEAGWFPAGLQNYVLPKTAGRVVIADNDIALWRGEDGQIRAWENRCPHRGMRLSYGIVRGNTLTCLYHGWSYDGAGACAGIPAHPDLTPPKTIRAKAYRAADSGGFIWVANSGETTAAPSIDGDWVPNRSVHIDLAPASLNELAKGIGAELVSKITDHAAIVRVPEVEGKVLLAFLDMKEHGAMIHTSVPASASEDVVIAVSKLSTRLRQVFKASSAA
;
A
#
# COMPACT_ATOMS: atom_id res chain seq x y z
N MET A 1 17.14 -8.76 -14.36
CA MET A 1 17.47 -8.31 -13.00
C MET A 1 16.44 -8.95 -12.08
N LYS A 2 16.85 -9.70 -11.03
CA LYS A 2 15.88 -10.21 -10.04
C LYS A 2 15.25 -8.99 -9.36
N PRO A 3 13.91 -8.92 -9.15
CA PRO A 3 13.36 -7.91 -8.26
C PRO A 3 14.09 -8.00 -6.93
N SER A 4 14.62 -6.88 -6.45
CA SER A 4 15.20 -6.80 -5.10
C SER A 4 14.12 -7.25 -4.12
N GLU A 5 14.44 -8.14 -3.19
CA GLU A 5 13.47 -8.44 -2.13
C GLU A 5 13.16 -7.15 -1.36
N LEU A 6 11.91 -7.01 -0.89
CA LEU A 6 11.58 -5.93 0.02
C LEU A 6 12.51 -6.02 1.23
N GLU A 7 13.02 -4.86 1.65
CA GLU A 7 13.77 -4.75 2.90
C GLU A 7 12.89 -5.20 4.08
N ALA A 8 13.53 -5.49 5.21
CA ALA A 8 12.82 -5.86 6.43
C ALA A 8 11.95 -4.68 6.91
N GLY A 9 10.78 -5.00 7.48
CA GLY A 9 9.82 -4.02 7.98
C GLY A 9 8.52 -3.94 7.20
N TRP A 10 7.60 -3.15 7.74
CA TRP A 10 6.27 -2.92 7.20
C TRP A 10 6.17 -1.55 6.53
N PHE A 11 5.77 -1.54 5.26
CA PHE A 11 5.63 -0.36 4.42
C PHE A 11 4.15 0.04 4.31
N PRO A 12 3.81 1.34 4.45
CA PRO A 12 2.46 1.85 4.32
C PRO A 12 2.09 1.96 2.83
N ALA A 13 1.70 0.84 2.22
CA ALA A 13 1.54 0.69 0.77
C ALA A 13 0.37 1.49 0.18
N GLY A 14 -0.58 1.92 0.99
CA GLY A 14 -1.75 2.65 0.54
C GLY A 14 -2.80 2.85 1.62
N LEU A 15 -3.90 3.48 1.26
CA LEU A 15 -5.09 3.53 2.10
C LEU A 15 -5.87 2.21 2.05
N GLN A 16 -6.54 1.83 3.15
CA GLN A 16 -7.37 0.61 3.23
C GLN A 16 -8.42 0.51 2.13
N ASN A 17 -8.94 1.65 1.67
CA ASN A 17 -9.93 1.76 0.60
C ASN A 17 -9.33 1.87 -0.82
N TYR A 18 -8.00 1.77 -0.97
CA TYR A 18 -7.35 1.80 -2.29
C TYR A 18 -7.74 0.58 -3.14
N VAL A 19 -7.86 -0.58 -2.49
CA VAL A 19 -8.37 -1.82 -3.07
C VAL A 19 -9.62 -2.24 -2.31
N LEU A 20 -10.75 -2.29 -3.02
CA LEU A 20 -12.03 -2.73 -2.48
C LEU A 20 -12.18 -4.25 -2.62
N PRO A 21 -13.11 -4.88 -1.89
CA PRO A 21 -13.43 -6.28 -2.11
C PRO A 21 -13.69 -6.58 -3.60
N LYS A 22 -13.15 -7.70 -4.08
CA LYS A 22 -13.22 -8.15 -5.48
C LYS A 22 -12.50 -7.26 -6.49
N THR A 23 -11.56 -6.41 -6.05
CA THR A 23 -10.72 -5.62 -6.96
C THR A 23 -9.23 -5.88 -6.76
N ALA A 24 -8.43 -5.45 -7.72
CA ALA A 24 -6.98 -5.45 -7.67
C ALA A 24 -6.43 -4.06 -8.04
N GLY A 25 -5.27 -3.72 -7.51
CA GLY A 25 -4.59 -2.44 -7.71
C GLY A 25 -3.07 -2.62 -7.72
N ARG A 26 -2.37 -1.61 -8.19
CA ARG A 26 -0.90 -1.61 -8.31
C ARG A 26 -0.30 -0.63 -7.32
N VAL A 27 0.71 -1.08 -6.58
CA VAL A 27 1.57 -0.19 -5.79
C VAL A 27 3.02 -0.46 -6.13
N VAL A 28 3.88 0.55 -5.93
CA VAL A 28 5.32 0.41 -6.04
C VAL A 28 5.90 0.71 -4.67
N ILE A 29 6.69 -0.22 -4.14
CA ILE A 29 7.36 -0.09 -2.84
C ILE A 29 8.85 -0.19 -3.09
N ALA A 30 9.58 0.91 -2.86
CA ALA A 30 10.93 1.08 -3.41
C ALA A 30 10.91 0.80 -4.94
N ASP A 31 11.61 -0.24 -5.41
CA ASP A 31 11.64 -0.65 -6.82
C ASP A 31 10.76 -1.88 -7.13
N ASN A 32 9.94 -2.32 -6.17
CA ASN A 32 9.12 -3.52 -6.30
C ASN A 32 7.71 -3.19 -6.81
N ASP A 33 7.34 -3.74 -7.98
CA ASP A 33 5.99 -3.67 -8.53
C ASP A 33 5.09 -4.73 -7.86
N ILE A 34 4.08 -4.28 -7.12
CA ILE A 34 3.24 -5.13 -6.25
C ILE A 34 1.78 -5.04 -6.66
N ALA A 35 1.14 -6.20 -6.78
CA ALA A 35 -0.29 -6.34 -6.96
C ALA A 35 -0.97 -6.47 -5.58
N LEU A 36 -1.75 -5.46 -5.21
CA LEU A 36 -2.67 -5.54 -4.09
C LEU A 36 -4.02 -6.04 -4.59
N TRP A 37 -4.67 -6.94 -3.87
CA TRP A 37 -6.01 -7.41 -4.22
C TRP A 37 -6.78 -7.90 -3.00
N ARG A 38 -8.11 -7.88 -3.09
CA ARG A 38 -9.00 -8.46 -2.06
C ARG A 38 -9.97 -9.43 -2.68
N GLY A 39 -10.09 -10.60 -2.06
CA GLY A 39 -11.16 -11.57 -2.35
C GLY A 39 -12.53 -11.10 -1.84
N GLU A 40 -13.50 -12.00 -1.88
CA GLU A 40 -14.81 -11.79 -1.26
C GLU A 40 -14.76 -11.84 0.26
N ASP A 41 -13.74 -12.50 0.83
CA ASP A 41 -13.46 -12.48 2.27
C ASP A 41 -12.95 -11.14 2.78
N GLY A 42 -12.73 -10.17 1.89
CA GLY A 42 -12.25 -8.84 2.21
C GLY A 42 -10.80 -8.81 2.68
N GLN A 43 -10.08 -9.93 2.76
CA GLN A 43 -8.69 -9.94 3.22
C GLN A 43 -7.76 -9.34 2.16
N ILE A 44 -6.92 -8.39 2.58
CA ILE A 44 -5.89 -7.81 1.72
C ILE A 44 -4.79 -8.84 1.44
N ARG A 45 -4.36 -8.89 0.19
CA ARG A 45 -3.27 -9.74 -0.28
C ARG A 45 -2.33 -8.90 -1.15
N ALA A 46 -1.05 -9.16 -1.03
CA ALA A 46 0.00 -8.46 -1.77
C ALA A 46 0.91 -9.48 -2.45
N TRP A 47 1.05 -9.41 -3.77
CA TRP A 47 1.92 -10.29 -4.54
C TRP A 47 2.89 -9.49 -5.39
N GLU A 48 3.98 -10.12 -5.83
CA GLU A 48 4.75 -9.59 -6.95
C GLU A 48 3.78 -9.39 -8.13
N ASN A 49 3.84 -8.22 -8.76
CA ASN A 49 2.94 -7.87 -9.85
C ASN A 49 3.34 -8.54 -11.17
N ARG A 50 3.51 -9.87 -11.12
CA ARG A 50 4.08 -10.66 -12.22
C ARG A 50 3.48 -12.06 -12.22
N CYS A 51 2.76 -12.40 -13.28
CA CYS A 51 2.24 -13.75 -13.48
C CYS A 51 3.40 -14.73 -13.74
N PRO A 52 3.50 -15.84 -12.98
CA PRO A 52 4.54 -16.86 -13.17
C PRO A 52 4.61 -17.48 -14.57
N HIS A 53 3.53 -17.41 -15.35
CA HIS A 53 3.48 -17.97 -16.70
C HIS A 53 4.31 -17.15 -17.70
N ARG A 54 3.90 -15.90 -17.98
CA ARG A 54 4.56 -15.03 -18.97
C ARG A 54 4.76 -13.58 -18.51
N GLY A 55 4.70 -13.33 -17.22
CA GLY A 55 5.06 -12.04 -16.64
C GLY A 55 4.03 -10.93 -16.74
N MET A 56 2.80 -11.20 -17.21
CA MET A 56 1.72 -10.21 -17.20
C MET A 56 1.48 -9.69 -15.78
N ARG A 57 1.24 -8.39 -15.63
CA ARG A 57 0.92 -7.76 -14.35
C ARG A 57 -0.40 -8.31 -13.80
N LEU A 58 -0.34 -8.88 -12.59
CA LEU A 58 -1.49 -9.46 -11.89
C LEU A 58 -2.44 -8.38 -11.35
N SER A 59 -1.97 -7.13 -11.17
CA SER A 59 -2.80 -5.99 -10.77
C SER A 59 -3.89 -5.65 -11.80
N TYR A 60 -3.72 -6.06 -13.05
CA TYR A 60 -4.77 -5.95 -14.07
C TYR A 60 -5.74 -7.14 -14.05
N GLY A 61 -5.47 -8.17 -13.27
CA GLY A 61 -6.27 -9.39 -13.19
C GLY A 61 -7.71 -9.16 -12.71
N ILE A 62 -8.51 -10.22 -12.81
CA ILE A 62 -9.90 -10.23 -12.34
C ILE A 62 -9.97 -11.09 -11.08
N VAL A 63 -10.48 -10.52 -9.99
CA VAL A 63 -10.76 -11.29 -8.78
C VAL A 63 -12.08 -12.04 -8.95
N ARG A 64 -12.08 -13.35 -8.65
CA ARG A 64 -13.27 -14.22 -8.61
C ARG A 64 -13.24 -15.05 -7.33
N GLY A 65 -14.24 -14.89 -6.47
CA GLY A 65 -14.19 -15.47 -5.13
C GLY A 65 -12.95 -14.98 -4.38
N ASN A 66 -12.17 -15.92 -3.84
CA ASN A 66 -10.88 -15.64 -3.20
C ASN A 66 -9.68 -16.07 -4.08
N THR A 67 -9.82 -15.88 -5.41
CA THR A 67 -8.75 -16.11 -6.38
C THR A 67 -8.54 -14.89 -7.27
N LEU A 68 -7.31 -14.71 -7.75
CA LEU A 68 -6.97 -13.69 -8.75
C LEU A 68 -6.61 -14.35 -10.07
N THR A 69 -7.33 -13.99 -11.13
CA THR A 69 -7.18 -14.52 -12.47
C THR A 69 -6.36 -13.56 -13.34
N CYS A 70 -5.26 -14.05 -13.89
CA CYS A 70 -4.43 -13.29 -14.83
C CYS A 70 -5.20 -13.02 -16.13
N LEU A 71 -5.28 -11.74 -16.55
CA LEU A 71 -5.98 -11.35 -17.77
C LEU A 71 -5.40 -11.93 -19.06
N TYR A 72 -4.16 -12.42 -19.05
CA TYR A 72 -3.53 -12.87 -20.30
C TYR A 72 -4.07 -14.22 -20.77
N HIS A 73 -3.93 -15.27 -19.95
CA HIS A 73 -4.32 -16.64 -20.32
C HIS A 73 -5.31 -17.25 -19.32
N GLY A 74 -5.85 -16.44 -18.40
CA GLY A 74 -6.84 -16.88 -17.41
C GLY A 74 -6.30 -17.81 -16.33
N TRP A 75 -4.97 -17.91 -16.13
CA TRP A 75 -4.43 -18.67 -15.01
C TRP A 75 -4.88 -18.01 -13.70
N SER A 76 -5.51 -18.78 -12.83
CA SER A 76 -6.03 -18.32 -11.55
C SER A 76 -5.12 -18.77 -10.41
N TYR A 77 -4.97 -17.92 -9.41
CA TYR A 77 -4.17 -18.20 -8.22
C TYR A 77 -5.00 -18.04 -6.95
N ASP A 78 -4.85 -18.95 -6.00
CA ASP A 78 -5.48 -18.87 -4.67
C ASP A 78 -4.86 -17.76 -3.82
N GLY A 79 -5.42 -17.49 -2.64
CA GLY A 79 -4.94 -16.44 -1.73
C GLY A 79 -3.47 -16.56 -1.31
N ALA A 80 -2.91 -17.77 -1.29
CA ALA A 80 -1.50 -18.03 -0.97
C ALA A 80 -0.60 -17.97 -2.22
N GLY A 81 -1.16 -17.65 -3.39
CA GLY A 81 -0.47 -17.54 -4.66
C GLY A 81 -0.35 -18.87 -5.42
N ALA A 82 -0.91 -19.99 -4.94
CA ALA A 82 -0.84 -21.26 -5.65
C ALA A 82 -1.66 -21.21 -6.95
N CYS A 83 -1.14 -21.77 -8.05
CA CYS A 83 -1.94 -21.93 -9.25
C CYS A 83 -3.14 -22.85 -8.96
N ALA A 84 -4.34 -22.29 -9.05
CA ALA A 84 -5.61 -22.96 -8.79
C ALA A 84 -6.25 -23.51 -10.07
N GLY A 85 -5.86 -23.00 -11.24
CA GLY A 85 -6.48 -23.43 -12.50
C GLY A 85 -5.78 -22.88 -13.74
N ILE A 86 -5.78 -23.69 -14.80
CA ILE A 86 -5.24 -23.37 -16.12
C ILE A 86 -6.36 -23.63 -17.13
N PRO A 87 -7.05 -22.59 -17.64
CA PRO A 87 -8.24 -22.79 -18.48
C PRO A 87 -8.03 -23.63 -19.74
N ALA A 88 -6.83 -23.59 -20.34
CA ALA A 88 -6.49 -24.39 -21.51
C ALA A 88 -6.34 -25.90 -21.21
N HIS A 89 -6.20 -26.26 -19.93
CA HIS A 89 -6.05 -27.63 -19.45
C HIS A 89 -6.94 -27.83 -18.20
N PRO A 90 -8.28 -27.87 -18.36
CA PRO A 90 -9.21 -27.85 -17.24
C PRO A 90 -9.08 -29.06 -16.31
N ASP A 91 -8.67 -30.21 -16.84
CA ASP A 91 -8.50 -31.47 -16.07
C ASP A 91 -7.10 -31.61 -15.46
N LEU A 92 -6.19 -30.67 -15.73
CA LEU A 92 -4.83 -30.71 -15.20
C LEU A 92 -4.82 -30.15 -13.78
N THR A 93 -4.38 -30.96 -12.81
CA THR A 93 -3.95 -30.47 -11.51
C THR A 93 -2.65 -29.67 -11.67
N PRO A 94 -2.64 -28.34 -11.42
CA PRO A 94 -1.42 -27.55 -11.62
C PRO A 94 -0.28 -28.00 -10.68
N PRO A 95 0.97 -28.05 -11.17
CA PRO A 95 2.12 -28.32 -10.31
C PRO A 95 2.20 -27.34 -9.13
N LYS A 96 2.47 -27.85 -7.92
CA LYS A 96 2.58 -27.04 -6.69
C LYS A 96 3.67 -25.97 -6.73
N THR A 97 4.63 -26.12 -7.64
CA THR A 97 5.73 -25.17 -7.88
C THR A 97 5.29 -23.90 -8.60
N ILE A 98 4.13 -23.91 -9.27
CA ILE A 98 3.60 -22.73 -9.96
C ILE A 98 2.92 -21.84 -8.93
N ARG A 99 3.61 -20.79 -8.49
CA ARG A 99 3.09 -19.84 -7.50
C ARG A 99 3.41 -18.40 -7.86
N ALA A 100 2.45 -17.50 -7.64
CA ALA A 100 2.73 -16.08 -7.52
C ALA A 100 3.56 -15.85 -6.24
N LYS A 101 4.58 -15.01 -6.32
CA LYS A 101 5.39 -14.62 -5.15
C LYS A 101 4.52 -13.75 -4.25
N ALA A 102 4.25 -14.22 -3.03
CA ALA A 102 3.43 -13.49 -2.07
C ALA A 102 4.28 -12.68 -1.08
N TYR A 103 3.73 -11.56 -0.64
CA TYR A 103 4.19 -10.72 0.46
C TYR A 103 3.21 -10.83 1.62
N ARG A 104 3.62 -10.42 2.81
CA ARG A 104 2.68 -10.23 3.93
C ARG A 104 1.90 -8.94 3.69
N ALA A 105 0.61 -8.96 4.02
CA ALA A 105 -0.25 -7.79 3.93
C ALA A 105 -1.21 -7.73 5.13
N ALA A 106 -1.52 -6.52 5.59
CA ALA A 106 -2.46 -6.30 6.69
C ALA A 106 -3.13 -4.94 6.59
N ASP A 107 -4.34 -4.83 7.13
CA ASP A 107 -5.03 -3.55 7.32
C ASP A 107 -4.84 -3.08 8.77
N SER A 108 -4.35 -1.85 8.95
CA SER A 108 -4.33 -1.20 10.27
C SER A 108 -4.24 0.32 10.16
N GLY A 109 -4.95 1.05 11.03
CA GLY A 109 -4.94 2.52 11.07
C GLY A 109 -5.37 3.21 9.77
N GLY A 110 -6.35 2.67 9.05
CA GLY A 110 -6.74 3.23 7.75
C GLY A 110 -5.72 3.00 6.63
N PHE A 111 -4.62 2.26 6.88
CA PHE A 111 -3.61 1.91 5.88
C PHE A 111 -3.56 0.42 5.54
N ILE A 112 -3.13 0.13 4.32
CA ILE A 112 -2.65 -1.17 3.88
C ILE A 112 -1.15 -1.23 4.15
N TRP A 113 -0.72 -2.23 4.89
CA TRP A 113 0.67 -2.51 5.20
C TRP A 113 1.16 -3.69 4.39
N VAL A 114 2.37 -3.60 3.84
CA VAL A 114 3.02 -4.69 3.11
C VAL A 114 4.41 -4.93 3.68
N ALA A 115 4.80 -6.19 3.83
CA ALA A 115 6.13 -6.59 4.26
C ALA A 115 6.62 -7.81 3.47
N ASN A 116 7.91 -8.08 3.52
CA ASN A 116 8.49 -9.28 2.92
C ASN A 116 7.82 -10.56 3.47
N SER A 117 7.78 -11.65 2.69
CA SER A 117 7.17 -12.92 3.11
C SER A 117 7.81 -13.51 4.36
N GLY A 118 9.10 -13.25 4.57
CA GLY A 118 9.86 -13.68 5.73
C GLY A 118 9.74 -12.77 6.95
N GLU A 119 8.99 -11.66 6.88
CA GLU A 119 8.81 -10.76 8.01
C GLU A 119 8.11 -11.49 9.18
N THR A 120 8.75 -11.45 10.34
CA THR A 120 8.33 -12.16 11.56
C THR A 120 7.62 -11.25 12.55
N THR A 121 7.81 -9.93 12.45
CA THR A 121 7.11 -8.96 13.27
C THR A 121 5.64 -8.88 12.91
N ALA A 122 4.80 -8.58 13.90
CA ALA A 122 3.39 -8.32 13.67
C ALA A 122 3.21 -7.04 12.82
N ALA A 123 2.12 -6.98 12.07
CA ALA A 123 1.74 -5.74 11.41
C ALA A 123 1.54 -4.63 12.44
N PRO A 124 1.79 -3.35 12.09
CA PRO A 124 1.62 -2.26 13.03
C PRO A 124 0.22 -2.23 13.63
N SER A 125 0.11 -2.31 14.95
CA SER A 125 -1.16 -2.11 15.67
C SER A 125 -1.26 -0.63 16.04
N ILE A 126 -2.31 0.04 15.57
CA ILE A 126 -2.48 1.47 15.77
C ILE A 126 -3.76 1.69 16.56
N ASP A 127 -3.62 2.23 17.77
CA ASP A 127 -4.75 2.42 18.68
C ASP A 127 -5.73 3.48 18.17
N GLY A 128 -7.02 3.18 18.35
CA GLY A 128 -8.14 4.03 17.96
C GLY A 128 -8.73 3.68 16.59
N ASP A 129 -9.89 4.28 16.31
CA ASP A 129 -10.57 4.09 15.04
C ASP A 129 -10.10 5.14 14.04
N TRP A 130 -9.41 4.69 13.00
CA TRP A 130 -8.87 5.54 11.94
C TRP A 130 -9.54 5.22 10.61
N VAL A 131 -9.95 6.26 9.90
CA VAL A 131 -10.53 6.14 8.55
C VAL A 131 -9.59 6.73 7.51
N PRO A 132 -9.45 6.09 6.33
CA PRO A 132 -8.73 6.66 5.22
C PRO A 132 -9.21 8.07 4.85
N ASN A 133 -8.28 9.00 4.67
CA ASN A 133 -8.61 10.34 4.18
C ASN A 133 -8.09 10.55 2.76
N ARG A 134 -6.77 10.64 2.57
CA ARG A 134 -6.21 10.98 1.25
C ARG A 134 -4.80 10.46 1.05
N SER A 135 -4.54 10.06 -0.19
CA SER A 135 -3.20 9.80 -0.70
C SER A 135 -2.76 10.89 -1.67
N VAL A 136 -1.51 11.34 -1.58
CA VAL A 136 -0.92 12.25 -2.56
C VAL A 136 0.45 11.76 -2.96
N HIS A 137 0.74 11.84 -4.25
CA HIS A 137 2.10 11.71 -4.76
C HIS A 137 2.85 13.03 -4.53
N ILE A 138 4.13 12.92 -4.17
CA ILE A 138 5.12 13.99 -4.09
C ILE A 138 6.37 13.57 -4.88
N ASP A 139 7.06 14.55 -5.47
CA ASP A 139 8.17 14.28 -6.39
C ASP A 139 9.44 13.86 -5.66
N LEU A 140 9.64 14.35 -4.43
CA LEU A 140 10.81 14.02 -3.60
C LEU A 140 10.36 13.32 -2.32
N ALA A 141 10.91 12.14 -2.05
CA ALA A 141 10.67 11.44 -0.80
C ALA A 141 11.30 12.22 0.38
N PRO A 142 10.58 12.41 1.50
CA PRO A 142 11.19 12.92 2.72
C PRO A 142 12.22 11.91 3.22
N ALA A 143 13.37 12.37 3.72
CA ALA A 143 14.40 11.50 4.29
C ALA A 143 13.96 10.90 5.64
N SER A 144 12.98 11.50 6.32
CA SER A 144 12.43 10.99 7.58
C SER A 144 11.04 11.54 7.90
N LEU A 145 10.36 10.92 8.86
CA LEU A 145 9.12 11.46 9.45
C LEU A 145 9.31 12.86 10.08
N ASN A 146 10.49 13.15 10.63
CA ASN A 146 10.78 14.46 11.20
C ASN A 146 10.84 15.55 10.12
N GLU A 147 11.45 15.23 8.97
CA GLU A 147 11.47 16.13 7.83
C GLU A 147 10.05 16.35 7.28
N LEU A 148 9.30 15.27 7.11
CA LEU A 148 7.91 15.32 6.66
C LEU A 148 7.05 16.21 7.59
N ALA A 149 7.13 15.98 8.90
CA ALA A 149 6.36 16.75 9.88
C ALA A 149 6.77 18.23 9.90
N LYS A 150 8.08 18.52 9.89
CA LYS A 150 8.60 19.90 9.82
C LYS A 150 8.10 20.61 8.55
N GLY A 151 8.04 19.91 7.42
CA GLY A 151 7.55 20.44 6.15
C GLY A 151 6.10 20.96 6.20
N ILE A 152 5.30 20.47 7.14
CA ILE A 152 3.90 20.90 7.34
C ILE A 152 3.67 21.57 8.70
N GLY A 153 4.73 21.93 9.42
CA GLY A 153 4.63 22.51 10.75
C GLY A 153 3.95 21.60 11.78
N ALA A 154 3.99 20.28 11.56
CA ALA A 154 3.37 19.30 12.44
C ALA A 154 4.31 18.87 13.57
N GLU A 155 3.71 18.57 14.71
CA GLU A 155 4.36 17.95 15.87
C GLU A 155 4.17 16.43 15.80
N LEU A 156 5.27 15.66 15.93
CA LEU A 156 5.17 14.21 16.08
C LEU A 156 4.66 13.87 17.48
N VAL A 157 3.54 13.15 17.55
CA VAL A 157 2.95 12.69 18.81
C VAL A 157 3.42 11.30 19.17
N SER A 158 3.42 10.38 18.19
CA SER A 158 3.84 9.00 18.38
C SER A 158 4.33 8.40 17.07
N LYS A 159 5.45 7.69 17.13
CA LYS A 159 6.02 6.97 15.99
C LYS A 159 5.46 5.55 15.94
N ILE A 160 4.97 5.14 14.77
CA ILE A 160 4.45 3.79 14.51
C ILE A 160 5.52 2.93 13.84
N THR A 161 6.10 3.44 12.75
CA THR A 161 7.26 2.86 12.06
C THR A 161 8.23 3.97 11.67
N ASP A 162 9.32 3.68 10.95
CA ASP A 162 10.16 4.73 10.34
C ASP A 162 9.44 5.55 9.27
N HIS A 163 8.29 5.07 8.81
CA HIS A 163 7.53 5.61 7.69
C HIS A 163 6.12 6.07 8.07
N ALA A 164 5.67 5.88 9.31
CA ALA A 164 4.36 6.33 9.79
C ALA A 164 4.40 6.86 11.22
N ALA A 165 3.64 7.93 11.47
CA ALA A 165 3.48 8.54 12.78
C ALA A 165 2.09 9.17 12.95
N ILE A 166 1.65 9.27 14.20
CA ILE A 166 0.57 10.15 14.58
C ILE A 166 1.15 11.53 14.83
N VAL A 167 0.55 12.55 14.21
CA VAL A 167 0.99 13.94 14.29
C VAL A 167 -0.15 14.87 14.73
N ARG A 168 0.20 16.03 15.27
CA ARG A 168 -0.71 17.18 15.43
C ARG A 168 -0.28 18.26 14.45
N VAL A 169 -1.26 18.85 13.76
CA VAL A 169 -1.03 19.92 12.80
C VAL A 169 -1.71 21.16 13.36
N PRO A 170 -1.02 22.30 13.54
CA PRO A 170 -1.60 23.48 14.22
C PRO A 170 -2.94 23.97 13.66
N GLU A 171 -3.15 23.81 12.36
CA GLU A 171 -4.37 24.25 11.65
C GLU A 171 -5.46 23.16 11.54
N VAL A 172 -5.25 21.98 12.15
CA VAL A 172 -6.19 20.86 12.10
C VAL A 172 -6.54 20.46 13.52
N GLU A 173 -7.83 20.49 13.84
CA GLU A 173 -8.30 19.98 15.13
C GLU A 173 -8.08 18.46 15.22
N GLY A 174 -7.53 18.01 16.35
CA GLY A 174 -7.31 16.59 16.63
C GLY A 174 -5.94 16.08 16.17
N LYS A 175 -5.88 14.76 15.92
CA LYS A 175 -4.67 14.05 15.50
C LYS A 175 -4.84 13.58 14.06
N VAL A 176 -3.73 13.50 13.33
CA VAL A 176 -3.67 12.94 11.98
C VAL A 176 -2.70 11.77 12.01
N LEU A 177 -3.09 10.64 11.42
CA LEU A 177 -2.16 9.55 11.16
C LEU A 177 -1.59 9.77 9.77
N LEU A 178 -0.28 9.90 9.70
CA LEU A 178 0.48 10.27 8.52
C LEU A 178 1.52 9.19 8.22
N ALA A 179 1.62 8.81 6.95
CA ALA A 179 2.63 7.88 6.50
C ALA A 179 3.19 8.29 5.15
N PHE A 180 4.43 7.90 4.85
CA PHE A 180 5.01 8.05 3.52
C PHE A 180 5.58 6.74 3.01
N LEU A 181 5.50 6.54 1.70
CA LEU A 181 6.03 5.40 0.99
C LEU A 181 7.04 5.90 -0.05
N ASP A 182 8.31 5.59 0.17
CA ASP A 182 9.38 5.88 -0.79
C ASP A 182 9.27 4.95 -2.01
N MET A 183 9.16 5.55 -3.19
CA MET A 183 9.10 4.87 -4.49
C MET A 183 10.37 5.15 -5.33
N LYS A 184 11.46 5.53 -4.67
CA LYS A 184 12.77 5.82 -5.26
C LYS A 184 12.70 6.88 -6.35
N GLU A 185 13.09 6.52 -7.58
CA GLU A 185 13.09 7.42 -8.73
C GLU A 185 11.69 7.93 -9.11
N HIS A 186 10.64 7.33 -8.55
CA HIS A 186 9.26 7.75 -8.75
C HIS A 186 8.73 8.66 -7.63
N GLY A 187 9.58 9.18 -6.74
CA GLY A 187 9.19 10.07 -5.64
C GLY A 187 8.61 9.30 -4.46
N ALA A 188 7.55 9.83 -3.83
CA ALA A 188 6.88 9.17 -2.72
C ALA A 188 5.36 9.35 -2.72
N MET A 189 4.66 8.43 -2.08
CA MET A 189 3.26 8.61 -1.72
C MET A 189 3.15 9.03 -0.25
N ILE A 190 2.34 10.03 0.05
CA ILE A 190 1.92 10.37 1.41
C ILE A 190 0.49 9.89 1.60
N HIS A 191 0.24 9.18 2.69
CA HIS A 191 -1.07 8.70 3.12
C HIS A 191 -1.49 9.40 4.41
N THR A 192 -2.73 9.85 4.45
CA THR A 192 -3.35 10.44 5.63
C THR A 192 -4.61 9.67 6.01
N SER A 193 -4.76 9.43 7.30
CA SER A 193 -5.98 8.94 7.93
C SER A 193 -6.34 9.88 9.08
N VAL A 194 -7.63 9.97 9.37
CA VAL A 194 -8.17 10.78 10.48
C VAL A 194 -8.96 9.89 11.43
N PRO A 195 -9.17 10.29 12.69
CA PRO A 195 -10.07 9.57 13.59
C PRO A 195 -11.46 9.43 12.97
N ALA A 196 -12.12 8.29 13.18
CA ALA A 196 -13.48 8.06 12.68
C ALA A 196 -14.51 9.07 13.21
N SER A 197 -14.22 9.69 14.35
CA SER A 197 -15.01 10.76 14.96
C SER A 197 -14.70 12.17 14.44
N ALA A 198 -13.77 12.32 13.49
CA ALA A 198 -13.41 13.62 12.94
C ALA A 198 -14.60 14.29 12.24
N SER A 199 -14.75 15.60 12.43
CA SER A 199 -15.75 16.39 11.71
C SER A 199 -15.41 16.50 10.22
N GLU A 200 -16.40 16.85 9.40
CA GLU A 200 -16.18 17.09 7.97
C GLU A 200 -15.15 18.20 7.73
N ASP A 201 -15.13 19.24 8.56
CA ASP A 201 -14.14 20.31 8.50
C ASP A 201 -12.71 19.80 8.73
N VAL A 202 -12.52 18.88 9.67
CA VAL A 202 -11.21 18.23 9.90
C VAL A 202 -10.79 17.39 8.69
N VAL A 203 -11.71 16.59 8.13
CA VAL A 203 -11.45 15.80 6.91
C VAL A 203 -11.00 16.70 5.76
N ILE A 204 -11.72 17.80 5.52
CA ILE A 204 -11.41 18.80 4.50
C ILE A 204 -10.05 19.47 4.78
N ALA A 205 -9.78 19.85 6.03
CA ALA A 205 -8.53 20.48 6.42
C ALA A 205 -7.31 19.57 6.17
N VAL A 206 -7.40 18.27 6.51
CA VAL A 206 -6.33 17.29 6.23
C VAL A 206 -6.19 17.04 4.73
N SER A 207 -7.28 17.05 3.97
CA SER A 207 -7.23 16.98 2.50
C SER A 207 -6.50 18.18 1.87
N LYS A 208 -6.72 19.39 2.40
CA LYS A 208 -5.99 20.62 2.00
C LYS A 208 -4.53 20.57 2.42
N LEU A 209 -4.22 20.11 3.63
CA LEU A 209 -2.86 19.85 4.12
C LEU A 209 -2.08 18.93 3.17
N SER A 210 -2.73 17.86 2.73
CA SER A 210 -2.16 16.91 1.78
C SER A 210 -1.79 17.57 0.44
N THR A 211 -2.51 18.63 0.03
CA THR A 211 -2.16 19.40 -1.18
C THR A 211 -0.93 20.29 -0.96
N ARG A 212 -0.76 20.85 0.24
CA ARG A 212 0.43 21.65 0.61
C ARG A 212 1.70 20.80 0.63
N LEU A 213 1.62 19.55 1.07
CA LEU A 213 2.74 18.60 1.02
C LEU A 213 3.34 18.47 -0.38
N ARG A 214 2.51 18.48 -1.43
CA ARG A 214 2.99 18.50 -2.82
C ARG A 214 3.80 19.74 -3.16
N GLN A 215 3.56 20.87 -2.52
CA GLN A 215 4.28 22.12 -2.78
C GLN A 215 5.61 22.15 -2.04
N VAL A 216 5.65 21.59 -0.83
CA VAL A 216 6.85 21.50 0.02
C VAL A 216 7.88 20.55 -0.59
N PHE A 217 7.42 19.39 -1.08
CA PHE A 217 8.28 18.34 -1.64
C PHE A 217 8.26 18.30 -3.17
N LYS A 218 8.25 19.48 -3.82
CA LYS A 218 8.46 19.57 -5.27
C LYS A 218 9.92 19.35 -5.59
N ALA A 219 10.18 18.63 -6.67
CA ALA A 219 11.47 18.74 -7.33
C ALA A 219 11.57 20.16 -7.92
N SER A 220 12.68 20.87 -7.65
CA SER A 220 13.05 22.02 -8.48
C SER A 220 13.34 21.47 -9.87
N SER A 221 12.37 21.58 -10.77
CA SER A 221 12.53 21.21 -12.17
C SER A 221 13.43 22.24 -12.85
N ALA A 222 14.76 22.13 -12.68
CA ALA A 222 15.81 22.64 -13.56
C ALA A 222 17.21 22.49 -12.90
N ALA A 223 17.96 21.49 -13.34
CA ALA A 223 19.40 21.55 -13.58
C ALA A 223 19.77 20.43 -14.56
#